data_AF-A0A251TZE2-F1
#
_entry.id   AF-A0A251TZE2-F1
#
_cell.length_a   1.000
_cell.length_b   1.000
_cell.length_c   1.000
_cell.angle_alpha   90.00
_cell.angle_beta   90.00
_cell.angle_gamma   90.00
#
_symmetry.space_group_name_H-M   'P 1'
#
loop_
_entity.id
_entity.type
_entity.pdbx_description
1 polymer ?
#
loop_
_entity_poly.entity_id
_entity_poly.type
_entity_poly.pdbx_seq_one_letter_code
_entity_poly.pdbx_strand_id
1 'polypeptide(L)'
;MILTIYVENLYAARFLPDKAIDLVDEACANVWVQLDSQPEEIDNLGRKRMQLEVELHALEKEKDKASKARLVEVRKELDDLRDKLQPLMMKYKKEKERIGEIRRLKQKREELLVALQEAERRYDLARAPDLKYGAVQEVETAIAKLEGTTDENVMLTATVGPDQMLRW
;
A
#
# COMPACT_ATOMS: atom_id res chain seq x y z
N MET A 1 -17.06 5.72 12.10
CA MET A 1 -18.24 6.60 12.06
C MET A 1 -18.18 7.69 10.98
N ILE A 2 -17.01 7.99 10.39
CA ILE A 2 -16.89 8.96 9.27
C ILE A 2 -17.20 8.29 7.91
N LEU A 3 -16.92 6.98 7.74
CA LEU A 3 -17.26 6.24 6.52
C LEU A 3 -18.79 6.13 6.26
N THR A 4 -19.60 6.07 7.31
CA THR A 4 -21.06 5.95 7.17
C THR A 4 -21.71 7.25 6.69
N ILE A 5 -21.19 8.40 7.14
CA ILE A 5 -21.75 9.72 6.85
C ILE A 5 -21.43 10.19 5.41
N TYR A 6 -20.30 9.75 4.85
CA TYR A 6 -19.94 10.08 3.47
C TYR A 6 -20.79 9.33 2.44
N VAL A 7 -21.15 8.09 2.77
CA VAL A 7 -22.05 7.26 1.97
C VAL A 7 -23.45 7.87 2.00
N GLU A 8 -23.95 8.36 3.15
CA GLU A 8 -25.23 9.07 3.26
C GLU A 8 -25.31 10.38 2.44
N ASN A 9 -24.25 11.18 2.39
CA ASN A 9 -24.26 12.44 1.65
C ASN A 9 -24.14 12.28 0.13
N LEU A 10 -23.61 11.15 -0.37
CA LEU A 10 -23.55 10.87 -1.80
C LEU A 10 -24.87 10.31 -2.36
N TYR A 11 -25.74 9.74 -1.50
CA TYR A 11 -27.06 9.22 -1.91
C TYR A 11 -28.06 10.29 -2.38
N ALA A 12 -27.81 11.57 -2.10
CA ALA A 12 -28.71 12.65 -2.52
C ALA A 12 -28.63 12.96 -4.03
N ALA A 13 -27.57 12.53 -4.73
CA ALA A 13 -27.36 12.84 -6.14
C ALA A 13 -27.32 11.57 -7.00
N ARG A 14 -28.52 11.04 -7.29
CA ARG A 14 -28.85 10.14 -8.42
C ARG A 14 -28.51 8.65 -8.26
N PHE A 15 -29.47 7.91 -7.68
CA PHE A 15 -30.02 6.65 -8.20
C PHE A 15 -29.04 5.58 -8.72
N LEU A 16 -28.54 4.73 -7.82
CA LEU A 16 -28.79 3.27 -7.69
C LEU A 16 -27.73 2.72 -6.70
N PRO A 17 -28.12 1.97 -5.65
CA PRO A 17 -27.14 1.36 -4.72
C PRO A 17 -26.12 0.47 -5.45
N ASP A 18 -26.51 -0.15 -6.56
CA ASP A 18 -25.65 -0.98 -7.42
C ASP A 18 -24.47 -0.19 -8.03
N LYS A 19 -24.76 0.96 -8.64
CA LYS A 19 -23.72 1.79 -9.26
C LYS A 19 -22.77 2.43 -8.25
N ALA A 20 -23.25 2.71 -7.05
CA ALA A 20 -22.40 3.20 -5.97
C ALA A 20 -21.43 2.11 -5.48
N ILE A 21 -21.86 0.85 -5.46
CA ILE A 21 -20.99 -0.31 -5.15
C ILE A 21 -19.95 -0.48 -6.27
N ASP A 22 -20.36 -0.43 -7.54
CA ASP A 22 -19.43 -0.53 -8.68
C ASP A 22 -18.35 0.56 -8.66
N LEU A 23 -18.73 1.82 -8.35
CA LEU A 23 -17.80 2.95 -8.31
C LEU A 23 -16.81 2.85 -7.15
N VAL A 24 -17.26 2.33 -6.01
CA VAL A 24 -16.40 2.04 -4.85
C VAL A 24 -15.46 0.88 -5.16
N ASP A 25 -15.95 -0.16 -5.82
CA ASP A 25 -15.13 -1.31 -6.23
C ASP A 25 -14.08 -0.91 -7.28
N GLU A 26 -14.42 -0.05 -8.23
CA GLU A 26 -13.47 0.49 -9.23
C GLU A 26 -12.45 1.43 -8.58
N ALA A 27 -12.86 2.30 -7.66
CA ALA A 27 -11.95 3.16 -6.90
C ALA A 27 -11.02 2.33 -6.00
N CYS A 28 -11.55 1.29 -5.35
CA CYS A 28 -10.75 0.34 -4.60
C CYS A 28 -9.76 -0.36 -5.52
N ALA A 29 -10.19 -0.94 -6.64
CA ALA A 29 -9.33 -1.64 -7.60
C ALA A 29 -8.20 -0.75 -8.15
N ASN A 30 -8.48 0.51 -8.44
CA ASN A 30 -7.47 1.47 -8.86
C ASN A 30 -6.45 1.78 -7.74
N VAL A 31 -6.90 1.95 -6.51
CA VAL A 31 -5.99 2.06 -5.35
C VAL A 31 -5.17 0.79 -5.17
N TRP A 32 -5.74 -0.39 -5.43
CA TRP A 32 -5.00 -1.66 -5.36
C TRP A 32 -3.87 -1.72 -6.38
N VAL A 33 -4.13 -1.35 -7.63
CA VAL A 33 -3.10 -1.31 -8.68
C VAL A 33 -2.01 -0.29 -8.33
N GLN A 34 -2.39 0.89 -7.83
CA GLN A 34 -1.43 1.91 -7.39
C GLN A 34 -0.58 1.44 -6.20
N LEU A 35 -1.19 0.75 -5.23
CA LEU A 35 -0.47 0.29 -4.04
C LEU A 35 0.46 -0.89 -4.34
N ASP A 36 0.15 -1.71 -5.33
CA ASP A 36 1.02 -2.79 -5.75
C ASP A 36 2.12 -2.31 -6.73
N SER A 37 1.90 -1.17 -7.38
CA SER A 37 2.93 -0.50 -8.17
C SER A 37 4.03 0.12 -7.30
N GLN A 38 5.26 0.12 -7.81
CA GLN A 38 6.35 0.83 -7.15
C GLN A 38 6.13 2.35 -7.28
N PRO A 39 6.52 3.15 -6.27
CA PRO A 39 6.54 4.60 -6.38
C PRO A 39 7.28 5.04 -7.66
N GLU A 40 6.75 6.04 -8.34
CA GLU A 40 7.27 6.53 -9.62
C GLU A 40 8.76 6.91 -9.53
N GLU A 41 9.19 7.46 -8.39
CA GLU A 41 10.60 7.76 -8.12
C GLU A 41 11.49 6.51 -8.14
N ILE A 42 11.04 5.40 -7.54
CA ILE A 42 11.77 4.12 -7.53
C ILE A 42 11.79 3.51 -8.93
N ASP A 43 10.67 3.54 -9.66
CA ASP A 43 10.61 3.03 -11.04
C ASP A 43 11.54 3.81 -11.98
N ASN A 44 11.52 5.15 -11.92
CA ASN A 44 12.38 6.01 -12.73
C ASN A 44 13.87 5.75 -12.46
N LEU A 45 14.27 5.69 -11.19
CA LEU A 45 15.65 5.37 -10.82
C LEU A 45 16.03 3.93 -11.22
N GLY A 46 15.11 2.99 -11.11
CA GLY A 46 15.29 1.59 -11.51
C GLY A 46 15.52 1.45 -13.02
N ARG A 47 14.72 2.13 -13.85
CA ARG A 47 14.89 2.16 -15.30
C ARG A 47 16.24 2.75 -15.70
N LYS A 48 16.64 3.85 -15.06
CA LYS A 48 17.95 4.48 -15.32
C LYS A 48 19.10 3.54 -14.92
N ARG A 49 18.98 2.83 -13.79
CA ARG A 49 19.97 1.84 -13.36
C ARG A 49 20.09 0.71 -14.39
N MET A 50 18.97 0.16 -14.87
CA MET A 50 18.96 -0.88 -15.90
C MET A 50 19.65 -0.42 -17.20
N GLN A 51 19.39 0.81 -17.65
CA GLN A 51 20.06 1.35 -18.84
C GLN A 51 21.57 1.41 -18.67
N LEU A 52 22.05 1.87 -17.51
CA LEU A 52 23.48 1.94 -17.19
C LEU A 52 24.11 0.57 -17.01
N GLU A 53 23.38 -0.43 -16.48
CA GLU A 53 23.84 -1.83 -16.40
C GLU A 53 24.04 -2.43 -17.81
N VAL A 54 23.13 -2.15 -18.75
CA VAL A 54 23.29 -2.56 -20.15
C VAL A 54 24.46 -1.86 -20.81
N GLU A 55 24.61 -0.54 -20.59
CA GLU A 55 25.76 0.24 -21.09
C GLU A 55 27.08 -0.31 -20.53
N LEU A 56 27.12 -0.63 -19.23
CA LEU A 56 28.29 -1.22 -18.57
C LEU A 56 28.71 -2.53 -19.25
N HIS A 57 27.77 -3.45 -19.49
CA HIS A 57 28.03 -4.72 -20.16
C HIS A 57 28.49 -4.58 -21.61
N ALA A 58 28.05 -3.53 -22.30
CA ALA A 58 28.54 -3.20 -23.64
C ALA A 58 29.98 -2.68 -23.57
N LEU A 59 30.26 -1.73 -22.68
CA LEU A 59 31.58 -1.10 -22.51
C LEU A 59 32.65 -2.09 -22.02
N GLU A 60 32.28 -3.10 -21.24
CA GLU A 60 33.21 -4.14 -20.77
C GLU A 60 33.82 -4.97 -21.91
N LYS A 61 33.20 -5.01 -23.08
CA LYS A 61 33.69 -5.72 -24.26
C LYS A 61 34.62 -4.86 -25.13
N GLU A 62 34.60 -3.54 -24.93
CA GLU A 62 35.39 -2.58 -25.69
C GLU A 62 36.77 -2.35 -25.06
N LYS A 63 37.78 -2.05 -25.88
CA LYS A 63 39.19 -1.92 -25.45
C LYS A 63 39.80 -0.53 -25.65
N ASP A 64 39.08 0.38 -26.29
CA ASP A 64 39.56 1.72 -26.58
C ASP A 64 39.62 2.60 -25.32
N LYS A 65 40.40 3.69 -25.40
CA LYS A 65 40.62 4.57 -24.25
C LYS A 65 39.36 5.34 -23.84
N ALA A 66 38.48 5.68 -24.79
CA ALA A 66 37.26 6.43 -24.50
C ALA A 66 36.25 5.53 -23.75
N SER A 67 36.06 4.28 -24.20
CA SER A 67 35.21 3.30 -23.52
C SER A 67 35.67 3.00 -22.11
N LYS A 68 36.98 2.91 -21.86
CA LYS A 68 37.52 2.75 -20.49
C LYS A 68 37.24 3.95 -19.60
N ALA A 69 37.31 5.18 -20.13
CA ALA A 69 36.96 6.37 -19.37
C ALA A 69 35.46 6.39 -19.05
N ARG A 70 34.60 6.12 -20.04
CA ARG A 70 33.15 6.04 -19.86
C ARG A 70 32.74 4.94 -18.88
N LEU A 71 33.41 3.79 -18.90
CA LEU A 71 33.15 2.68 -17.97
C LEU A 71 33.35 3.11 -16.50
N VAL A 72 34.37 3.94 -16.23
CA VAL A 72 34.59 4.48 -14.88
C VAL A 72 33.47 5.43 -14.47
N GLU A 73 32.98 6.27 -15.39
CA GLU A 73 31.84 7.16 -15.14
C GLU A 73 30.55 6.38 -14.88
N VAL A 74 30.23 5.41 -15.74
CA VAL A 74 29.03 4.55 -15.60
C VAL A 74 29.03 3.81 -14.27
N ARG A 75 30.18 3.31 -13.81
CA ARG A 75 30.30 2.68 -12.48
C ARG A 75 30.01 3.65 -11.35
N LYS A 76 30.51 4.89 -11.43
CA LYS A 76 30.19 5.94 -10.44
C LYS A 76 28.70 6.29 -10.46
N GLU A 77 28.11 6.47 -11.64
CA GLU A 77 26.67 6.75 -11.77
C GLU A 77 25.81 5.61 -11.21
N LEU A 78 26.22 4.35 -11.38
CA LEU A 78 25.56 3.18 -10.80
C LEU A 78 25.66 3.16 -9.26
N ASP A 79 26.82 3.48 -8.69
CA ASP A 79 26.97 3.58 -7.24
C ASP A 79 26.13 4.73 -6.67
N ASP A 80 26.13 5.90 -7.30
CA ASP A 80 25.30 7.05 -6.90
C ASP A 80 23.80 6.71 -6.96
N LEU A 81 23.37 5.96 -7.99
CA LEU A 81 21.99 5.50 -8.09
C LEU A 81 21.65 4.46 -7.02
N ARG A 82 22.57 3.56 -6.69
CA ARG A 82 22.39 2.58 -5.62
C ARG A 82 22.14 3.29 -4.29
N ASP A 83 22.96 4.29 -3.97
CA ASP A 83 22.87 5.02 -2.71
C ASP A 83 21.56 5.83 -2.59
N LYS A 84 20.98 6.27 -3.72
CA LYS A 84 19.65 6.90 -3.77
C LYS A 84 18.51 5.89 -3.69
N LEU A 85 18.60 4.76 -4.40
CA LEU A 85 17.55 3.73 -4.45
C LEU A 85 17.41 2.97 -3.14
N GLN A 86 18.52 2.67 -2.47
CA GLN A 86 18.53 1.85 -1.26
C GLN A 86 17.60 2.39 -0.14
N PRO A 87 17.67 3.67 0.27
CA PRO A 87 16.77 4.20 1.30
C PRO A 87 15.31 4.22 0.85
N LEU A 88 15.03 4.54 -0.43
CA LEU A 88 13.67 4.55 -0.98
C LEU A 88 13.06 3.15 -0.98
N MET A 89 13.80 2.15 -1.45
CA MET A 89 13.37 0.75 -1.41
C MET A 89 13.14 0.24 0.01
N MET A 90 13.98 0.62 0.98
CA MET A 90 13.78 0.26 2.38
C MET A 90 12.48 0.85 2.94
N LYS A 91 12.22 2.14 2.67
CA LYS A 91 10.96 2.79 3.07
C LYS A 91 9.75 2.09 2.43
N TYR A 92 9.79 1.89 1.11
CA TYR A 92 8.71 1.21 0.38
C TYR A 92 8.44 -0.19 0.93
N LYS A 93 9.48 -1.01 1.18
CA LYS A 93 9.32 -2.35 1.73
C LYS A 93 8.68 -2.33 3.12
N LYS A 94 9.13 -1.43 4.00
CA LYS A 94 8.56 -1.26 5.35
C LYS A 94 7.10 -0.85 5.29
N GLU A 95 6.74 0.05 4.38
CA GLU A 95 5.35 0.46 4.17
C GLU A 95 4.49 -0.68 3.61
N LYS A 96 4.99 -1.43 2.62
CA LYS A 96 4.28 -2.58 2.05
C LYS A 96 4.03 -3.67 3.09
N GLU A 97 5.01 -3.98 3.92
CA GLU A 97 4.86 -4.92 5.04
C GLU A 97 3.83 -4.44 6.05
N ARG A 98 3.88 -3.16 6.45
CA ARG A 98 2.91 -2.55 7.36
C ARG A 98 1.49 -2.64 6.82
N ILE A 99 1.28 -2.29 5.54
CA ILE A 99 -0.05 -2.36 4.93
C ILE A 99 -0.52 -3.82 4.81
N GLY A 100 0.38 -4.74 4.48
CA GLY A 100 0.11 -6.17 4.48
C GLY A 100 -0.37 -6.67 5.86
N GLU A 101 0.26 -6.20 6.94
CA GLU A 101 -0.13 -6.57 8.30
C GLU A 101 -1.48 -5.99 8.71
N ILE A 102 -1.73 -4.71 8.39
CA ILE A 102 -3.06 -4.09 8.61
C ILE A 102 -4.15 -4.87 7.90
N ARG A 103 -3.91 -5.33 6.66
CA ARG A 103 -4.86 -6.13 5.89
C ARG A 103 -5.15 -7.47 6.57
N ARG A 104 -4.12 -8.19 7.00
CA ARG A 104 -4.27 -9.46 7.74
C ARG A 104 -5.08 -9.28 9.01
N LEU A 105 -4.80 -8.22 9.78
CA LEU A 105 -5.54 -7.91 10.99
C LEU A 105 -6.99 -7.53 10.70
N LYS A 106 -7.26 -6.76 9.64
CA LYS A 106 -8.63 -6.42 9.21
C LYS A 106 -9.42 -7.67 8.81
N GLN A 107 -8.80 -8.60 8.07
CA GLN A 107 -9.42 -9.88 7.74
C GLN A 107 -9.71 -10.70 9.00
N LYS A 108 -8.74 -10.79 9.91
CA LYS A 108 -8.93 -11.50 11.19
C LYS A 108 -10.03 -10.88 12.05
N ARG A 109 -10.16 -9.55 12.05
CA ARG A 109 -11.27 -8.86 12.72
C ARG A 109 -12.61 -9.29 12.14
N GLU A 110 -12.73 -9.35 10.82
CA GLU A 110 -13.96 -9.78 10.16
C GLU A 110 -14.34 -11.23 10.52
N GLU A 111 -13.37 -12.14 10.51
CA GLU A 111 -13.55 -13.53 10.95
C GLU A 111 -14.04 -13.63 12.40
N LEU A 112 -13.47 -12.82 13.29
CA LEU A 112 -13.88 -12.76 14.70
C LEU A 112 -15.27 -12.15 14.88
N LEU A 113 -15.65 -11.16 14.07
CA LEU A 113 -16.99 -10.57 14.09
C LEU A 113 -18.04 -11.56 13.61
N VAL A 114 -17.75 -12.35 12.57
CA VAL A 114 -18.63 -13.45 12.13
C VAL A 114 -18.79 -14.50 13.25
N ALA A 115 -17.69 -14.89 13.89
CA ALA A 115 -17.73 -15.84 15.00
C ALA A 115 -18.53 -15.29 16.21
N LEU A 116 -18.41 -13.99 16.49
CA LEU A 116 -19.19 -13.31 17.53
C LEU A 116 -20.69 -13.32 17.19
N GLN A 117 -21.07 -12.96 15.96
CA GLN A 117 -22.46 -13.02 15.51
C GLN A 117 -23.04 -14.43 15.62
N GLU A 118 -22.26 -15.45 15.30
CA GLU A 118 -22.68 -16.85 15.42
C GLU A 118 -22.85 -17.27 16.90
N ALA A 119 -21.98 -16.81 17.79
CA ALA A 119 -22.10 -17.05 19.23
C ALA A 119 -23.33 -16.34 19.82
N GLU A 120 -23.59 -15.09 19.42
CA GLU A 120 -24.77 -14.32 19.82
C GLU A 120 -26.07 -15.00 19.35
N ARG A 121 -26.13 -15.47 18.09
CA ARG A 121 -27.29 -16.21 17.56
C ARG A 121 -27.57 -17.51 18.30
N ARG A 122 -26.52 -18.16 18.80
CA ARG A 122 -26.62 -19.41 19.60
C ARG A 122 -26.87 -19.15 21.09
N TYR A 123 -26.98 -17.90 21.51
CA TYR A 123 -27.06 -17.51 22.93
C TYR A 123 -25.91 -18.09 23.77
N ASP A 124 -24.71 -18.18 23.17
CA ASP A 124 -23.51 -18.64 23.87
C ASP A 124 -22.96 -17.51 24.76
N LEU A 125 -23.49 -17.45 25.99
CA LEU A 125 -23.21 -16.41 26.98
C LEU A 125 -21.79 -16.46 27.54
N ALA A 126 -21.05 -17.56 27.32
CA ALA A 126 -19.64 -17.66 27.72
C ALA A 126 -18.72 -17.14 26.61
N ARG A 127 -18.97 -17.54 25.36
CA ARG A 127 -18.07 -17.27 24.24
C ARG A 127 -18.21 -15.89 23.64
N ALA A 128 -19.41 -15.30 23.64
CA ALA A 128 -19.65 -13.98 23.04
C ALA A 128 -18.88 -12.85 23.77
N PRO A 129 -18.87 -12.75 25.11
CA PRO A 129 -18.07 -11.74 25.82
C PRO A 129 -16.57 -11.90 25.59
N ASP A 130 -16.05 -13.14 25.59
CA ASP A 130 -14.63 -13.43 25.36
C ASP A 130 -14.18 -12.99 23.96
N LEU A 131 -15.00 -13.25 22.94
CA LEU A 131 -14.73 -12.79 21.58
C LEU A 131 -14.78 -11.26 21.47
N LYS A 132 -15.80 -10.63 22.07
CA LYS A 132 -16.04 -9.19 21.97
C LYS A 132 -15.00 -8.35 22.71
N TYR A 133 -14.74 -8.66 23.97
CA TYR A 133 -13.85 -7.86 24.82
C TYR A 133 -12.40 -8.37 24.86
N GLY A 134 -12.15 -9.61 24.44
CA GLY A 134 -10.81 -10.14 24.24
C GLY A 134 -10.39 -9.99 22.78
N ALA A 135 -10.69 -11.01 21.97
CA ALA A 135 -10.08 -11.17 20.65
C ALA A 135 -10.35 -10.00 19.68
N VAL A 136 -11.59 -9.49 19.61
CA VAL A 136 -11.93 -8.37 18.71
C VAL A 136 -11.21 -7.09 19.15
N GLN A 137 -11.25 -6.77 20.45
CA GLN A 137 -10.59 -5.58 21.00
C GLN A 137 -9.07 -5.61 20.82
N GLU A 138 -8.44 -6.78 21.00
CA GLU A 138 -7.00 -6.96 20.76
C GLU A 138 -6.63 -6.69 19.30
N VAL A 139 -7.42 -7.20 18.35
CA VAL A 139 -7.17 -6.96 16.93
C VAL A 139 -7.43 -5.50 16.56
N GLU A 140 -8.47 -4.86 17.09
CA GLU A 140 -8.74 -3.44 16.87
C GLU A 140 -7.63 -2.53 17.42
N THR A 141 -7.12 -2.82 18.61
CA THR A 141 -6.00 -2.07 19.19
C THR A 141 -4.70 -2.28 18.40
N ALA A 142 -4.44 -3.48 17.89
CA ALA A 142 -3.31 -3.76 17.00
C ALA A 142 -3.41 -2.97 15.68
N ILE A 143 -4.60 -2.92 15.06
CA ILE A 143 -4.86 -2.11 13.87
C ILE A 143 -4.63 -0.63 14.18
N ALA A 144 -5.22 -0.11 15.27
CA ALA A 144 -5.09 1.30 15.66
C ALA A 144 -3.64 1.69 15.92
N LYS A 145 -2.83 0.80 16.50
CA LYS A 145 -1.39 1.03 16.71
C LYS A 145 -0.65 1.14 15.38
N LEU A 146 -0.92 0.24 14.44
CA LEU A 146 -0.28 0.25 13.11
C LEU A 146 -0.74 1.44 12.25
N GLU A 147 -2.00 1.86 12.35
CA GLU A 147 -2.55 3.03 11.66
C GLU A 147 -2.09 4.35 12.31
N GLY A 148 -1.97 4.41 13.64
CA GLY A 148 -1.52 5.58 14.39
C GLY A 148 -0.04 5.89 14.30
N THR A 149 0.79 4.95 13.82
CA THR A 149 2.23 5.18 13.56
C THR A 149 2.48 5.92 12.22
N THR A 150 1.49 6.64 11.70
CA THR A 150 1.62 7.38 10.43
C THR A 150 2.34 8.70 10.69
N ASP A 151 3.67 8.69 10.57
CA ASP A 151 4.49 9.90 10.44
C ASP A 151 4.20 10.62 9.11
N GLU A 152 4.40 11.93 9.07
CA GLU A 152 4.03 12.91 8.02
C GLU A 152 4.64 12.69 6.61
N ASN A 153 5.25 11.53 6.33
CA ASN A 153 6.05 11.30 5.11
C ASN A 153 5.81 9.90 4.52
N VAL A 154 4.54 9.62 4.17
CA VAL A 154 4.07 8.32 3.65
C VAL A 154 4.25 8.26 2.14
N MET A 155 4.92 7.22 1.61
CA MET A 155 5.04 7.00 0.16
C MET A 155 3.82 6.28 -0.44
N LEU A 156 3.16 5.42 0.33
CA LEU A 156 1.98 4.66 -0.09
C LEU A 156 0.74 5.10 0.67
N THR A 157 -0.14 5.83 -0.01
CA THR A 157 -1.44 6.21 0.56
C THR A 157 -2.44 5.09 0.35
N ALA A 158 -2.82 4.41 1.44
CA ALA A 158 -3.86 3.36 1.42
C ALA A 158 -5.29 3.92 1.60
N THR A 159 -5.46 5.24 1.52
CA THR A 159 -6.72 5.94 1.77
C THR A 159 -7.10 6.73 0.52
N VAL A 160 -8.30 6.50 -0.01
CA VAL A 160 -8.87 7.33 -1.08
C VAL A 160 -9.11 8.72 -0.51
N GLY A 161 -8.36 9.71 -0.99
CA GLY A 161 -8.59 11.12 -0.65
C GLY A 161 -9.78 11.69 -1.45
N PRO A 162 -10.48 12.72 -0.95
CA PRO A 162 -11.56 13.38 -1.68
C PRO A 162 -11.12 13.92 -3.06
N ASP A 163 -9.85 14.32 -3.20
CA ASP A 163 -9.28 14.78 -4.48
C ASP A 163 -9.18 13.69 -5.56
N GLN A 164 -9.11 12.41 -5.19
CA GLN A 164 -9.09 11.31 -6.16
C GLN A 164 -10.48 10.95 -6.71
N MET A 165 -11.56 11.41 -6.06
CA MET A 165 -12.93 11.22 -6.53
C MET A 165 -13.41 12.31 -7.49
N LEU A 166 -12.72 13.47 -7.55
CA LEU A 166 -13.14 14.64 -8.33
C LEU A 166 -12.57 14.71 -9.76
N ARG A 167 -11.87 13.67 -10.22
CA ARG A 167 -11.23 13.66 -11.55
C ARG A 167 -12.08 13.02 -12.66
N TRP A 168 -13.39 12.89 -12.44
CA TRP A 168 -14.37 12.40 -13.41
C TRP A 168 -15.62 13.29 -13.43
#